data_AF-A0A7R9T1I5-F1
#
_entry.id   AF-A0A7R9T1I5-F1
#
_cell.length_a   1.000
_cell.length_b   1.000
_cell.length_c   1.000
_cell.angle_alpha   90.00
_cell.angle_beta   90.00
_cell.angle_gamma   90.00
#
_symmetry.space_group_name_H-M   'P 1'
#
loop_
_entity.id
_entity.type
_entity.pdbx_description
1 polymer ?
#
loop_
_entity_poly.entity_id
_entity_poly.type
_entity_poly.pdbx_seq_one_letter_code
_entity_poly.pdbx_strand_id
1 'polypeptide(L)'
;MARDDVASQRDDARKRREKRRELRTAIDAARVNQEELQKPECDDLERAVDAADAMNEGVDKPREMCLDMEHYGQLAAFSLERTKRLGPRGGAAVSAKAFLQSLRRRWGEEVRWERLGT
;
A
#
# COMPACT_ATOMS: atom_id res chain seq x y z
N MET A 1 37.66 -15.93 11.74
CA MET A 1 37.44 -16.39 10.35
C MET A 1 36.24 -17.33 10.28
N ALA A 2 36.34 -18.65 10.49
CA ALA A 2 35.17 -19.55 10.32
C ALA A 2 33.94 -19.29 11.24
N ARG A 3 34.13 -18.71 12.44
CA ARG A 3 33.00 -18.37 13.34
C ARG A 3 32.27 -17.09 12.92
N ASP A 4 32.99 -16.15 12.32
CA ASP A 4 32.46 -14.86 11.88
C ASP A 4 31.61 -15.05 10.61
N ASP A 5 32.03 -15.95 9.73
CA ASP A 5 31.30 -16.33 8.52
C ASP A 5 29.95 -17.01 8.84
N VAL A 6 29.92 -17.88 9.85
CA VAL A 6 28.68 -18.56 10.28
C VAL A 6 27.71 -17.60 10.96
N ALA A 7 28.21 -16.62 11.71
CA ALA A 7 27.36 -15.58 12.31
C ALA A 7 26.71 -14.70 11.22
N SER A 8 27.50 -14.25 10.24
CA SER A 8 27.00 -13.47 9.09
C SER A 8 25.92 -14.22 8.32
N GLN A 9 26.13 -15.50 8.03
CA GLN A 9 25.15 -16.32 7.31
C GLN A 9 23.82 -16.49 8.07
N ARG A 10 23.88 -16.59 9.40
CA ARG A 10 22.68 -16.69 10.24
C ARG A 10 21.89 -15.38 10.24
N ASP A 11 22.57 -14.25 10.30
CA ASP A 11 21.93 -12.93 10.25
C ASP A 11 21.28 -12.67 8.89
N ASP A 12 21.94 -13.04 7.79
CA ASP A 12 21.35 -12.94 6.45
C ASP A 12 20.15 -13.87 6.27
N ALA A 13 20.19 -15.07 6.84
CA ALA A 13 19.05 -15.98 6.84
C ALA A 13 17.88 -15.44 7.65
N ARG A 14 18.15 -14.76 8.77
CA ARG A 14 17.15 -14.10 9.61
C ARG A 14 16.48 -12.94 8.87
N LYS A 15 17.26 -11.99 8.33
CA LYS A 15 16.75 -10.85 7.55
C LYS A 15 15.86 -11.30 6.40
N ARG A 16 16.26 -12.36 5.68
CA ARG A 16 15.45 -12.95 4.60
C ARG A 16 14.13 -13.54 5.09
N ARG A 17 14.11 -14.21 6.25
CA ARG A 17 12.87 -14.74 6.83
C ARG A 17 11.92 -13.61 7.22
N GLU A 18 12.46 -12.53 7.77
CA GLU A 18 11.71 -11.34 8.16
C GLU A 18 11.10 -10.65 6.94
N LYS A 19 11.90 -10.38 5.90
CA LYS A 19 11.43 -9.79 4.64
C LYS A 19 10.29 -10.62 4.00
N ARG A 20 10.44 -11.94 3.95
CA ARG A 20 9.37 -12.82 3.43
C ARG A 20 8.11 -12.79 4.29
N ARG A 21 8.24 -12.62 5.60
CA ARG A 21 7.10 -12.49 6.50
C ARG A 21 6.37 -11.17 6.24
N GLU A 22 7.10 -10.08 6.13
CA GLU A 22 6.57 -8.76 5.81
C GLU A 22 5.78 -8.78 4.49
N LEU A 23 6.38 -9.30 3.41
CA LEU A 23 5.71 -9.41 2.11
C LEU A 23 4.42 -10.22 2.19
N ARG A 24 4.43 -11.35 2.90
CA ARG A 24 3.22 -12.18 3.08
C ARG A 24 2.14 -11.45 3.87
N THR A 25 2.53 -10.75 4.94
CA THR A 25 1.58 -9.94 5.72
C THR A 25 0.97 -8.82 4.89
N ALA A 26 1.76 -8.15 4.03
CA ALA A 26 1.26 -7.13 3.12
C ALA A 26 0.28 -7.70 2.07
N ILE A 27 0.61 -8.85 1.47
CA ILE A 27 -0.26 -9.58 0.54
C ILE A 27 -1.60 -9.93 1.23
N ASP A 28 -1.55 -10.53 2.41
CA ASP A 28 -2.75 -10.95 3.12
C ASP A 28 -3.61 -9.73 3.53
N ALA A 29 -2.98 -8.65 3.98
CA ALA A 29 -3.68 -7.40 4.31
C ALA A 29 -4.35 -6.78 3.07
N ALA A 30 -3.69 -6.78 1.92
CA ALA A 30 -4.26 -6.30 0.67
C ALA A 30 -5.45 -7.16 0.22
N ARG A 31 -5.36 -8.49 0.37
CA ARG A 31 -6.47 -9.42 0.08
C ARG A 31 -7.68 -9.18 0.97
N VAL A 32 -7.47 -9.05 2.28
CA VAL A 32 -8.57 -8.81 3.23
C VAL A 32 -9.29 -7.49 2.95
N ASN A 33 -8.54 -6.46 2.56
CA ASN A 33 -9.08 -5.13 2.28
C ASN A 33 -9.42 -4.90 0.80
N GLN A 34 -9.45 -5.95 -0.03
CA GLN A 34 -9.59 -5.84 -1.48
C GLN A 34 -10.77 -4.96 -1.92
N GLU A 35 -11.96 -5.18 -1.34
CA GLU A 35 -13.16 -4.45 -1.77
C GLU A 35 -13.06 -2.94 -1.50
N GLU A 36 -12.47 -2.55 -0.37
CA GLU A 36 -12.24 -1.17 0.02
C GLU A 36 -11.15 -0.51 -0.83
N LEU A 37 -10.03 -1.20 -1.06
CA LEU A 37 -8.92 -0.70 -1.88
C LEU A 37 -9.34 -0.44 -3.33
N GLN A 38 -10.33 -1.16 -3.84
CA GLN A 38 -10.87 -0.96 -5.18
C GLN A 38 -11.84 0.22 -5.28
N LYS A 39 -12.20 0.90 -4.18
CA LYS A 39 -13.11 2.05 -4.24
C LYS A 39 -12.38 3.28 -4.79
N PRO A 40 -12.99 4.03 -5.72
CA PRO A 40 -12.41 5.26 -6.27
C PRO A 40 -11.96 6.28 -5.22
N GLU A 41 -12.69 6.42 -4.14
CA GLU A 41 -12.46 7.35 -3.04
C GLU A 41 -11.49 6.85 -1.96
N CYS A 42 -10.92 5.65 -2.13
CA CYS A 42 -10.01 5.07 -1.16
C CYS A 42 -8.56 5.48 -1.46
N ASP A 43 -7.99 6.31 -0.58
CA ASP A 43 -6.58 6.73 -0.65
C ASP A 43 -5.62 5.60 -0.20
N ASP A 44 -6.12 4.57 0.48
CA ASP A 44 -5.28 3.52 1.05
C ASP A 44 -4.65 2.61 -0.01
N LEU A 45 -5.19 2.58 -1.24
CA LEU A 45 -4.56 1.87 -2.36
C LEU A 45 -3.24 2.53 -2.79
N GLU A 46 -3.20 3.86 -2.85
CA GLU A 46 -1.98 4.60 -3.19
C GLU A 46 -0.91 4.39 -2.12
N ARG A 47 -1.30 4.45 -0.84
CA ARG A 47 -0.40 4.15 0.29
C ARG A 47 0.11 2.71 0.26
N ALA A 48 -0.71 1.75 -0.14
CA ALA A 48 -0.30 0.36 -0.27
C ALA A 48 0.72 0.18 -1.40
N VAL A 49 0.58 0.93 -2.50
CA VAL A 49 1.58 0.96 -3.59
C VAL A 49 2.88 1.59 -3.12
N ASP A 50 2.84 2.74 -2.43
CA ASP A 50 4.04 3.38 -1.87
C ASP A 50 4.76 2.46 -0.88
N ALA A 51 4.00 1.74 -0.05
CA ALA A 51 4.56 0.75 0.86
C ALA A 51 5.18 -0.45 0.12
N ALA A 52 4.57 -0.91 -0.98
CA ALA A 52 5.14 -1.95 -1.82
C ALA A 52 6.46 -1.49 -2.48
N ASP A 53 6.53 -0.25 -2.95
CA ASP A 53 7.75 0.36 -3.49
C ASP A 53 8.88 0.38 -2.44
N ALA A 54 8.58 0.80 -1.22
CA ALA A 54 9.54 0.76 -0.12
C ALA A 54 9.95 -0.69 0.25
N MET A 55 9.05 -1.67 0.12
CA MET A 55 9.36 -3.08 0.37
C MET A 55 10.18 -3.70 -0.75
N ASN A 56 10.05 -3.24 -1.99
CA ASN A 56 10.84 -3.74 -3.12
C ASN A 56 12.32 -3.36 -2.97
N GLU A 57 12.62 -2.23 -2.31
CA GLU A 57 13.99 -1.85 -1.99
C GLU A 57 14.72 -2.98 -1.23
N GLY A 58 15.75 -3.53 -1.87
CA GLY A 58 16.59 -4.60 -1.31
C GLY A 58 16.08 -6.02 -1.53
N VAL A 59 15.09 -6.25 -2.40
CA VAL A 59 14.68 -7.61 -2.82
C VAL A 59 15.64 -8.13 -3.90
N ASP A 60 16.56 -9.03 -3.53
CA ASP A 60 17.64 -9.51 -4.41
C ASP A 60 17.58 -11.02 -4.70
N LYS A 61 16.74 -11.75 -3.96
CA LYS A 61 16.65 -13.21 -4.02
C LYS A 61 15.37 -13.65 -4.74
N PRO A 62 15.43 -14.72 -5.55
CA PRO A 62 14.29 -15.11 -6.40
C PRO A 62 12.99 -15.38 -5.64
N ARG A 63 13.06 -15.94 -4.42
CA ARG A 63 11.85 -16.28 -3.65
C ARG A 63 11.15 -15.04 -3.12
N GLU A 64 11.92 -14.07 -2.66
CA GLU A 64 11.45 -12.77 -2.23
C GLU A 64 10.89 -11.99 -3.43
N MET A 65 11.56 -12.03 -4.59
CA MET A 65 11.07 -11.42 -5.83
C MET A 65 9.72 -11.98 -6.27
N CYS A 66 9.49 -13.29 -6.16
CA CYS A 66 8.18 -13.87 -6.50
C CYS A 66 7.06 -13.32 -5.61
N LEU A 67 7.32 -13.15 -4.31
CA LEU A 67 6.34 -12.60 -3.38
C LEU A 67 6.10 -11.10 -3.65
N ASP A 68 7.16 -10.35 -3.93
CA ASP A 68 7.07 -8.95 -4.32
C ASP A 68 6.23 -8.77 -5.60
N MET A 69 6.51 -9.55 -6.64
CA MET A 69 5.72 -9.56 -7.88
C MET A 69 4.27 -9.98 -7.65
N GLU A 70 4.00 -10.95 -6.78
CA GLU A 70 2.64 -11.33 -6.40
C GLU A 70 1.90 -10.17 -5.74
N HIS A 71 2.58 -9.44 -4.84
CA HIS A 71 2.01 -8.27 -4.18
C HIS A 71 1.69 -7.15 -5.17
N TYR A 72 2.66 -6.76 -6.01
CA TYR A 72 2.44 -5.76 -7.05
C TYR A 72 1.35 -6.15 -8.04
N GLY A 73 1.32 -7.42 -8.46
CA GLY A 73 0.30 -7.93 -9.37
C GLY A 73 -1.11 -7.75 -8.80
N GLN A 74 -1.29 -7.97 -7.50
CA GLN A 74 -2.56 -7.75 -6.81
C GLN A 74 -2.94 -6.26 -6.76
N LEU A 75 -2.01 -5.39 -6.37
CA LEU A 75 -2.27 -3.95 -6.31
C LEU A 75 -2.56 -3.35 -7.70
N ALA A 76 -1.86 -3.83 -8.74
CA ALA A 76 -2.14 -3.46 -10.13
C ALA A 76 -3.54 -3.91 -10.57
N ALA A 77 -3.95 -5.13 -10.21
CA ALA A 77 -5.31 -5.60 -10.47
C ALA A 77 -6.36 -4.75 -9.74
N PHE A 78 -6.10 -4.34 -8.50
CA PHE A 78 -7.02 -3.47 -7.75
C PHE A 78 -7.12 -2.09 -8.37
N SER A 79 -6.01 -1.54 -8.86
CA SER A 79 -5.97 -0.27 -9.60
C SER A 79 -6.77 -0.34 -10.89
N LEU A 80 -6.71 -1.48 -11.61
CA LEU A 80 -7.51 -1.72 -12.80
C LEU A 80 -9.00 -1.76 -12.46
N GLU A 81 -9.41 -2.48 -11.41
CA GLU A 81 -10.81 -2.53 -10.97
C GLU A 81 -11.31 -1.16 -10.48
N ARG A 82 -10.48 -0.41 -9.75
CA ARG A 82 -10.77 0.98 -9.36
C ARG A 82 -11.03 1.84 -10.60
N THR A 83 -10.21 1.69 -11.64
CA THR A 83 -10.36 2.43 -12.90
C THR A 83 -11.64 2.05 -13.63
N LYS A 84 -12.02 0.77 -13.66
CA LYS A 84 -13.30 0.32 -14.26
C LYS A 84 -14.52 0.89 -13.53
N ARG A 85 -14.41 1.14 -12.22
CA ARG A 85 -15.47 1.77 -11.42
C ARG A 85 -15.57 3.28 -11.65
N LEU A 86 -14.56 3.90 -12.25
CA LEU A 86 -14.65 5.27 -12.73
C LEU A 86 -15.53 5.31 -13.99
N GLY A 87 -16.43 6.29 -14.07
CA GLY A 87 -17.20 6.54 -15.27
C GLY A 87 -16.31 7.01 -16.44
N PRO A 88 -16.86 7.15 -17.66
CA PRO A 88 -16.11 7.45 -18.88
C PRO A 88 -15.33 8.78 -18.86
N ARG A 89 -15.61 9.66 -17.89
CA ARG A 89 -14.86 10.90 -17.66
C ARG A 89 -13.85 10.82 -16.52
N GLY A 90 -13.57 9.61 -16.00
CA GLY A 90 -12.72 9.41 -14.81
C GLY A 90 -13.39 9.79 -13.49
N GLY A 91 -14.69 10.08 -13.49
CA GLY A 91 -15.46 10.44 -12.30
C GLY A 91 -16.23 9.25 -11.75
N ALA A 92 -16.17 9.03 -10.44
CA ALA A 92 -17.06 8.11 -9.76
C ALA A 92 -18.34 8.82 -9.31
N ALA A 93 -19.46 8.10 -9.26
CA ALA A 93 -20.65 8.57 -8.56
C ALA A 93 -20.38 8.51 -7.05
N VAL A 94 -19.93 9.62 -6.47
CA VAL A 94 -19.58 9.71 -5.05
C VAL A 94 -20.72 10.37 -4.29
N SER A 95 -21.12 9.80 -3.16
CA SER A 95 -22.09 10.46 -2.28
C SER A 95 -21.51 11.78 -1.73
N ALA A 96 -22.35 12.79 -1.51
CA ALA A 96 -21.90 14.08 -0.95
C ALA A 96 -21.13 13.90 0.37
N LYS A 97 -21.50 12.90 1.18
CA LYS A 97 -20.81 12.54 2.43
C LYS A 97 -19.37 12.07 2.18
N ALA A 98 -19.16 11.17 1.21
CA ALA A 98 -17.84 10.66 0.87
C ALA A 98 -16.95 11.76 0.28
N PHE A 99 -17.50 12.66 -0.54
CA PHE A 99 -16.80 13.84 -1.05
C PHE A 99 -16.37 14.80 0.09
N LEU A 100 -17.26 15.08 1.05
CA LEU A 100 -16.90 15.93 2.19
C LEU A 100 -15.86 15.27 3.12
N GLN A 101 -15.89 13.94 3.26
CA GLN A 101 -14.88 13.21 4.02
C GLN A 101 -13.51 13.24 3.34
N SER A 102 -13.42 13.12 2.02
CA SER A 102 -12.15 13.22 1.30
C SER A 102 -11.58 14.63 1.36
N LEU A 103 -12.43 15.67 1.23
CA LEU A 103 -12.03 17.05 1.46
C LEU A 103 -11.47 17.26 2.87
N ARG A 104 -12.15 16.72 3.90
CA ARG A 104 -11.67 16.80 5.29
C ARG A 104 -10.35 16.07 5.50
N ARG A 105 -10.11 14.90 4.89
CA ARG A 105 -8.82 14.22 5.03
C ARG A 105 -7.69 15.02 4.37
N ARG A 106 -7.98 15.61 3.21
CA ARG A 106 -6.98 16.34 2.41
C ARG A 106 -6.66 17.73 2.94
N TRP A 107 -7.61 18.41 3.58
CA TRP A 107 -7.46 19.80 4.03
C TRP A 107 -7.74 20.01 5.51
N GLY A 108 -8.31 19.02 6.20
CA GLY A 108 -8.77 19.17 7.59
C GLY A 108 -7.66 19.15 8.64
N GLU A 109 -6.42 18.81 8.28
CA GLU A 109 -5.26 18.99 9.17
C GLU A 109 -4.66 20.41 9.09
N GLU A 110 -4.87 21.14 7.98
CA GLU A 110 -4.30 22.48 7.78
C GLU A 110 -5.25 23.65 8.04
N VAL A 111 -6.58 23.44 8.05
CA VAL A 111 -7.51 24.55 8.32
C VAL A 111 -7.69 24.74 9.83
N ARG A 112 -6.74 25.43 10.47
CA ARG A 112 -7.05 26.26 11.64
C ARG A 112 -8.02 27.33 11.14
N TRP A 113 -9.30 27.11 11.39
CA TRP A 113 -10.30 28.18 11.33
C TRP A 113 -9.94 29.17 12.44
N GLU A 114 -9.01 30.08 12.16
CA GLU A 114 -8.87 31.29 12.95
C GLU A 114 -10.25 31.95 12.92
N ARG A 115 -10.85 32.03 14.11
CA ARG A 115 -12.16 32.65 14.32
C ARG A 115 -12.14 34.01 13.63
N LEU A 116 -12.89 34.13 12.55
CA LEU A 116 -13.33 35.45 12.09
C LEU A 116 -14.24 35.98 13.20
N GLY A 117 -13.63 36.78 14.07
CA GLY A 117 -14.31 37.56 15.08
C GLY A 117 -15.33 38.46 14.41
N THR A 118 -16.49 38.51 15.02
CA THR A 118 -17.57 39.50 14.86
C THR A 118 -17.05 40.92 14.75
#